data_AF-A0A3M1DCQ6-F1
#
_entry.id   AF-A0A3M1DCQ6-F1
#
_cell.length_a   1.000
_cell.length_b   1.000
_cell.length_c   1.000
_cell.angle_alpha   90.00
_cell.angle_beta   90.00
_cell.angle_gamma   90.00
#
_symmetry.space_group_name_H-M   'P 1'
#
loop_
_entity.id
_entity.type
_entity.pdbx_description
1 polymer ?
#
loop_
_entity_poly.entity_id
_entity_poly.type
_entity_poly.pdbx_seq_one_letter_code
_entity_poly.pdbx_strand_id
1 'polypeptide(L)' 'DALFVEVHEEPSRAPSDGTNMLRLGLLGKLLEQLLSIRDSGACAQADTFTTLPA' A
#
# COMPACT_ATOMS: atom_id res chain seq x y z
N ASP A 1 -0.25 12.90 -2.47
CA ASP A 1 -1.44 12.02 -2.34
C ASP A 1 -1.19 10.91 -1.32
N ALA A 2 -2.25 10.33 -0.76
CA ALA A 2 -2.16 9.21 0.18
C ALA A 2 -3.17 8.11 -0.17
N LEU A 3 -2.77 6.84 0.00
CA LEU A 3 -3.61 5.66 -0.23
C LEU A 3 -3.86 4.94 1.10
N PHE A 4 -5.11 4.57 1.35
CA PHE A 4 -5.52 3.75 2.50
C PHE A 4 -6.02 2.39 2.00
N VAL A 5 -5.55 1.30 2.61
CA VAL A 5 -5.93 -0.07 2.25
C VAL A 5 -6.08 -0.90 3.53
N GLU A 6 -7.19 -1.63 3.64
CA GLU A 6 -7.40 -2.61 4.71
C GLU A 6 -6.83 -3.96 4.28
N VAL A 7 -6.14 -4.65 5.18
CA VAL A 7 -5.38 -5.85 4.85
C VAL A 7 -5.68 -6.97 5.85
N HIS A 8 -5.86 -8.19 5.34
CA HIS A 8 -6.10 -9.39 6.16
C HIS A 8 -5.44 -10.63 5.55
N GLU A 9 -5.01 -11.59 6.39
CA GLU A 9 -4.41 -12.85 5.89
C GLU A 9 -5.43 -13.70 5.13
N GLU A 10 -6.64 -13.81 5.68
CA GLU A 10 -7.75 -14.57 5.12
C GLU A 10 -9.02 -13.71 5.07
N PRO A 11 -9.25 -12.92 4.00
CA PRO A 11 -10.34 -11.95 3.94
C PRO A 11 -11.73 -12.59 4.12
N SER A 12 -11.91 -13.85 3.72
CA SER A 12 -13.14 -14.61 3.89
C SER A 12 -13.52 -14.87 5.36
N ARG A 13 -12.59 -14.75 6.31
CA ARG A 13 -12.84 -14.88 7.76
C ARG A 13 -12.82 -13.54 8.49
N ALA A 14 -12.66 -12.44 7.76
CA ALA A 14 -12.68 -11.13 8.37
C ALA A 14 -14.05 -10.89 9.04
N PRO A 15 -14.10 -10.45 10.31
CA PRO A 15 -15.34 -10.19 11.02
C PRO A 15 -16.11 -8.99 10.45
N SER A 16 -15.47 -8.18 9.59
CA SER A 16 -16.09 -7.06 8.88
C SER A 16 -15.37 -6.83 7.54
N ASP A 17 -16.14 -6.63 6.47
CA ASP A 17 -15.72 -6.25 5.11
C ASP A 17 -14.60 -7.07 4.43
N GLY A 18 -14.71 -8.39 4.55
CA GLY A 18 -13.80 -9.35 3.90
C GLY A 18 -13.66 -9.21 2.38
N THR A 19 -14.65 -8.64 1.68
CA THR A 19 -14.59 -8.46 0.21
C THR A 19 -13.68 -7.30 -0.19
N ASN A 20 -13.55 -6.27 0.65
CA ASN A 20 -12.75 -5.07 0.36
C ASN A 20 -11.31 -5.18 0.89
N MET A 21 -11.05 -6.13 1.78
CA MET A 21 -9.71 -6.35 2.35
C MET A 21 -8.75 -6.99 1.37
N LEU A 22 -7.57 -6.37 1.21
CA LEU A 22 -6.46 -6.94 0.47
C LEU A 22 -5.87 -8.12 1.23
N ARG A 23 -5.54 -9.21 0.53
CA ARG A 23 -4.77 -10.30 1.14
C ARG A 23 -3.38 -9.81 1.52
N LEU A 24 -2.94 -10.10 2.76
CA LEU A 24 -1.63 -9.68 3.26
C LEU A 24 -0.47 -10.11 2.35
N GLY A 25 -0.53 -11.32 1.77
CA GLY A 25 0.47 -11.81 0.83
C GLY A 25 0.56 -11.04 -0.50
N LEU A 26 -0.43 -10.21 -0.84
CA LEU A 26 -0.44 -9.38 -2.05
C LEU A 26 0.01 -7.93 -1.78
N LEU A 27 0.10 -7.52 -0.52
CA LEU A 27 0.45 -6.15 -0.14
C LEU A 27 1.82 -5.72 -0.72
N GLY A 28 2.81 -6.61 -0.68
CA GLY A 28 4.14 -6.33 -1.23
C GLY A 28 4.10 -5.99 -2.73
N LYS A 29 3.41 -6.82 -3.52
CA LYS A 29 3.26 -6.59 -4.96
C LYS A 29 2.50 -5.29 -5.26
N LEU A 30 1.47 -4.97 -4.47
CA LEU A 30 0.73 -3.73 -4.63
C LEU A 30 1.64 -2.51 -4.38
N LEU A 31 2.45 -2.52 -3.33
CA LEU A 31 3.41 -1.46 -3.02
C LEU A 31 4.45 -1.29 -4.13
N GLU A 32 5.00 -2.39 -4.66
CA GLU A 32 5.92 -2.37 -5.80
C GLU A 32 5.28 -1.70 -7.04
N GLN A 33 4.02 -2.05 -7.35
CA GLN A 33 3.29 -1.44 -8.46
C GLN A 33 3.03 0.05 -8.21
N LEU A 34 2.63 0.44 -7.00
CA LEU A 34 2.39 1.84 -6.65
C LEU A 34 3.66 2.69 -6.72
N LEU A 35 4.79 2.17 -6.25
CA LEU A 35 6.09 2.82 -6.36
C LEU A 35 6.52 2.96 -7.83
N SER A 36 6.32 1.91 -8.64
CA SER A 36 6.62 1.96 -10.08
C SER A 36 5.77 3.01 -10.80
N ILE A 37 4.48 3.13 -10.48
CA ILE A 37 3.59 4.16 -11.01
C ILE A 37 4.03 5.54 -10.52
N ARG A 38 4.37 5.69 -9.24
CA ARG A 38 4.86 6.96 -8.69
C ARG A 38 6.13 7.40 -9.40
N ASP A 39 7.10 6.52 -9.57
CA ASP A 39 8.37 6.85 -10.22
C ASP A 39 8.19 7.13 -11.72
N SER A 40 7.23 6.45 -12.37
CA SER A 40 6.89 6.71 -13.78
C SER A 40 6.05 7.98 -13.97
N GLY A 41 5.24 8.34 -12.96
CA GLY A 41 4.39 9.53 -12.93
C GLY A 41 5.07 10.76 -12.33
N ALA A 42 6.19 10.59 -11.62
CA ALA A 42 6.95 11.66 -10.98
C ALA A 42 7.82 12.40 -12.01
N CYS A 43 7.15 13.16 -12.88
CA CYS A 43 7.74 14.36 -13.46
C CYS A 43 7.91 15.46 -12.38
N ALA A 44 7.26 15.35 -11.22
CA ALA A 44 7.56 16.15 -10.04
C ALA A 44 7.01 15.44 -8.82
N GLN A 45 7.83 15.17 -7.82
CA GLN A 45 7.54 15.22 -6.37
C GLN A 45 8.68 14.46 -5.68
N ALA A 46 9.69 15.22 -5.26
CA ALA A 46 10.74 14.74 -4.38
C ALA A 46 10.15 14.67 -2.96
N ASP A 47 9.77 13.47 -2.52
CA ASP A 47 9.28 13.25 -1.17
C ASP A 47 10.40 12.68 -0.29
N THR A 48 10.87 13.56 0.58
CA THR A 48 11.76 13.32 1.71
C THR A 48 11.27 12.12 2.53
N PHE A 49 11.96 10.99 2.42
CA PHE A 49 11.87 9.89 3.35
C PHE A 49 12.55 10.30 4.67
N THR A 50 11.83 11.05 5.51
CA THR A 50 12.33 11.45 6.83
C THR A 50 12.55 10.21 7.68
N THR A 51 13.83 9.94 7.91
CA THR A 51 14.33 9.07 8.98
C THR A 51 13.86 9.65 10.31
N LEU A 52 13.11 8.88 11.09
CA LEU A 52 12.88 9.14 12.50
C LEU A 52 14.23 9.00 13.24
N PRO A 53 14.73 10.03 13.96
CA PRO A 53 15.87 9.84 14.85
C PRO A 53 15.45 8.96 16.04
N ALA A 54 16.40 8.13 16.48
CA ALA A 54 16.30 7.21 17.62
C ALA A 54 16.15 7.92 18.97
#